data_AF-A0A369LP71-F1
#
_entry.id   AF-A0A369LP71-F1
#
_cell.length_a   1.000
_cell.length_b   1.000
_cell.length_c   1.000
_cell.angle_alpha   90.00
_cell.angle_beta   90.00
_cell.angle_gamma   90.00
#
_symmetry.space_group_name_H-M   'P 1'
#
loop_
_entity.id
_entity.type
_entity.pdbx_description
1 polymer ?
#
loop_
_entity_poly.entity_id
_entity_poly.type
_entity_poly.pdbx_seq_one_letter_code
_entity_poly.pdbx_strand_id
1 'polypeptide(L)' 'MSSKPRYTVRPVATPVPTADKSARPSDLKADEGASDPFIRPEAEDDDGYDPYSDRPADPDPLFESDPWK' A
#
# COMPACT_ATOMS: atom_id res chain seq x y z
N MET A 1 -26.87 -11.80 -40.56
CA MET A 1 -26.65 -11.61 -39.10
C MET A 1 -25.29 -10.98 -38.91
N SER A 2 -25.21 -9.72 -38.47
CA SER A 2 -23.92 -9.03 -38.31
C SER A 2 -23.31 -9.38 -36.95
N SER A 3 -22.12 -9.98 -36.94
CA SER A 3 -21.40 -10.33 -35.70
C SER A 3 -20.70 -9.09 -35.13
N LYS A 4 -20.80 -8.89 -33.81
CA LYS A 4 -20.19 -7.76 -33.11
C LYS A 4 -18.73 -8.06 -32.80
N PRO A 5 -17.80 -7.12 -33.00
CA PRO A 5 -16.41 -7.33 -32.65
C PRO A 5 -16.29 -7.52 -31.13
N ARG A 6 -15.55 -8.56 -30.73
CA ARG A 6 -15.19 -8.77 -29.32
C ARG A 6 -13.91 -7.99 -29.05
N TYR A 7 -13.97 -7.06 -28.11
CA TYR A 7 -12.81 -6.33 -27.65
C TYR A 7 -12.23 -7.00 -26.39
N THR A 8 -10.91 -7.06 -26.27
CA THR A 8 -10.22 -7.56 -25.08
C THR A 8 -9.13 -6.57 -24.71
N VAL A 9 -9.23 -6.01 -23.50
CA VAL A 9 -8.25 -5.10 -22.95
C VAL A 9 -7.09 -5.92 -22.40
N ARG A 10 -5.87 -5.60 -22.82
CA ARG A 10 -4.65 -6.12 -22.23
C ARG A 10 -4.05 -5.03 -21.35
N PRO A 11 -3.96 -5.21 -20.02
CA PRO A 11 -3.29 -4.23 -19.18
C PRO A 11 -1.80 -4.21 -19.52
N VAL A 12 -1.29 -3.02 -19.81
CA VAL A 12 0.15 -2.79 -19.93
C VAL A 12 0.60 -2.20 -18.60
N ALA A 13 1.32 -2.99 -17.81
CA ALA A 13 1.98 -2.51 -16.62
C ALA A 13 3.41 -2.11 -16.99
N THR A 14 3.76 -0.83 -16.79
CA THR A 14 5.16 -0.41 -16.73
C THR A 14 5.69 -0.82 -15.35
N PRO A 15 6.75 -1.66 -15.26
CA PRO A 15 7.32 -1.99 -13.97
C PRO A 15 7.92 -0.73 -13.33
N VAL A 16 7.58 -0.49 -12.07
CA VAL A 16 8.33 0.45 -11.23
C VAL A 16 9.76 -0.10 -11.13
N PRO A 17 10.81 0.72 -11.35
CA PRO A 17 12.18 0.25 -11.16
C PRO A 17 12.28 -0.29 -9.74
N THR A 18 12.61 -1.57 -9.64
CA THR A 18 12.97 -2.17 -8.36
C THR A 18 14.17 -1.39 -7.85
N ALA A 19 14.05 -0.73 -6.71
CA ALA A 19 15.22 -0.23 -6.01
C ALA A 19 16.13 -1.44 -5.76
N ASP A 20 17.21 -1.53 -6.53
CA ASP A 20 18.20 -2.59 -6.42
C ASP A 20 18.66 -2.64 -4.96
N LYS A 21 18.44 -3.78 -4.29
CA LYS A 21 19.13 -4.11 -3.02
C LYS A 21 20.64 -4.32 -3.21
N SER A 22 21.20 -3.81 -4.31
CA SER A 22 22.62 -3.77 -4.63
C SER A 22 23.19 -2.35 -4.65
N ALA A 23 22.35 -1.32 -4.52
CA ALA A 23 22.81 0.03 -4.21
C ALA A 23 22.78 0.25 -2.70
N ARG A 24 23.60 -0.52 -1.97
CA ARG A 24 24.11 -0.01 -0.70
C ARG A 24 25.20 0.99 -1.06
N PRO A 25 25.04 2.30 -0.88
CA PRO A 25 26.18 3.07 -0.44
C PRO A 25 26.40 2.67 1.01
N SER A 26 27.19 1.61 1.24
CA SER A 26 27.63 1.27 2.60
C SER A 26 28.53 2.34 3.21
N ASP A 27 28.92 3.39 2.46
CA ASP A 27 30.00 4.29 2.88
C ASP A 27 29.83 5.75 2.43
N LEU A 28 28.63 6.20 2.03
CA LEU A 28 28.38 7.63 1.76
C LEU A 28 27.73 8.30 2.97
N LYS A 29 28.61 8.68 3.89
CA LYS A 29 28.50 9.75 4.88
C LYS A 29 27.16 9.89 5.60
N ALA A 30 27.18 9.44 6.85
CA ALA A 30 26.27 9.76 7.93
C ALA A 30 26.25 11.25 8.35
N ASP A 31 26.15 12.19 7.40
CA ASP A 31 26.16 13.64 7.69
C ASP A 31 24.98 14.41 7.06
N GLU A 32 24.15 13.79 6.22
CA GLU A 32 22.94 14.40 5.66
C GLU A 32 21.66 13.87 6.33
N GLY A 33 21.76 13.28 7.53
CA GLY A 33 20.65 12.58 8.21
C GLY A 33 19.84 13.43 9.20
N ALA A 34 20.22 14.69 9.44
CA ALA A 34 19.64 15.50 10.51
C ALA A 34 18.69 16.62 10.02
N SER A 35 18.60 16.85 8.71
CA SER A 35 17.91 18.05 8.15
C SER A 35 16.89 17.74 7.06
N ASP A 36 16.67 16.47 6.70
CA ASP A 36 15.62 16.11 5.76
C ASP A 36 14.27 16.14 6.50
N PRO A 37 13.33 17.04 6.14
CA PRO A 37 12.05 17.18 6.82
C PRO A 37 11.14 15.96 6.68
N PHE A 38 11.48 15.01 5.80
CA PHE A 38 10.77 13.75 5.64
C PHE A 38 11.42 12.59 6.40
N ILE A 39 12.65 12.76 6.90
CA ILE A 39 13.30 11.77 7.75
C ILE A 39 12.92 12.04 9.20
N ARG A 40 12.14 11.13 9.76
CA ARG A 40 11.77 11.13 11.17
C ARG A 40 12.94 10.59 12.01
N PRO A 41 13.21 11.16 13.20
CA PRO A 41 14.28 10.67 14.09
C PRO A 41 14.06 9.20 14.48
N GLU A 42 15.14 8.44 14.67
CA GLU A 42 15.12 6.99 14.96
C GLU A 42 14.33 6.60 16.23
N ALA A 43 14.12 7.54 17.15
CA ALA A 43 13.35 7.32 18.37
C ALA A 43 11.86 7.69 18.23
N GLU A 44 11.42 8.16 17.07
CA GLU A 44 10.00 8.42 16.81
C GLU A 44 9.31 7.10 16.47
N ASP A 45 8.18 6.86 17.13
CA ASP A 45 7.33 5.68 16.95
C ASP A 45 6.64 5.74 15.58
N ASP A 46 7.34 5.23 14.57
CA ASP A 46 6.82 4.94 13.23
C ASP A 46 6.81 3.42 13.04
N ASP A 47 6.11 2.73 13.96
CA ASP A 47 5.87 1.29 13.93
C ASP A 47 4.93 0.85 12.77
N GLY A 48 4.47 1.82 11.97
CA GLY A 48 3.56 1.60 10.86
C GLY A 48 2.16 1.21 11.30
N TYR A 49 1.81 1.40 12.57
CA TYR A 49 0.53 1.04 13.11
C TYR A 49 -0.51 2.14 12.84
N ASP A 50 -1.41 1.92 11.86
CA ASP A 50 -2.60 2.77 11.71
C ASP A 50 -3.54 2.50 12.90
N PRO A 51 -3.98 3.52 13.65
CA PRO A 51 -4.87 3.37 14.80
C PRO A 51 -6.15 2.55 14.57
N TYR A 52 -6.53 2.32 13.32
CA TYR A 52 -7.71 1.53 12.95
C TYR A 52 -7.42 0.08 12.56
N SER A 53 -6.17 -0.38 12.66
CA SER A 53 -5.78 -1.75 12.29
C SER A 53 -6.37 -2.81 13.23
N ASP A 54 -6.45 -2.54 14.53
CA ASP A 54 -7.10 -3.42 15.52
C ASP A 54 -8.60 -3.09 15.67
N ARG A 55 -9.17 -2.27 14.78
CA ARG A 55 -10.60 -2.00 14.87
C ARG A 55 -11.35 -3.33 14.65
N PRO A 56 -12.15 -3.78 15.63
CA PRO A 56 -12.97 -4.95 15.41
C PRO A 56 -13.92 -4.66 14.24
N ALA A 57 -14.21 -5.70 13.45
CA ALA A 57 -15.25 -5.61 12.45
C ALA A 57 -16.57 -5.18 13.09
N ASP A 58 -17.42 -4.49 12.33
CA ASP A 58 -18.77 -4.16 12.79
C ASP A 58 -19.51 -5.45 13.16
N PRO A 59 -20.22 -5.48 14.30
CA PRO A 59 -20.91 -6.68 14.73
C PRO A 59 -22.02 -7.04 13.74
N ASP A 60 -22.17 -8.34 13.48
CA ASP A 60 -23.28 -8.83 12.66
C ASP A 60 -24.63 -8.41 13.29
N PRO A 61 -25.62 -8.02 12.47
CA PRO A 61 -26.95 -7.71 12.97
C PRO A 61 -27.58 -8.95 13.61
N LEU A 62 -28.31 -8.75 14.71
CA LEU A 62 -28.98 -9.85 15.43
C LEU A 62 -30.01 -10.60 14.58
N PHE A 63 -30.54 -9.97 13.54
CA PHE A 63 -31.46 -10.56 12.59
C PHE A 63 -31.28 -9.91 11.22
N GLU A 64 -31.49 -10.70 10.17
CA GLU A 64 -31.61 -10.19 8.82
C GLU A 64 -32.97 -9.50 8.66
N SER A 65 -32.99 -8.26 8.15
CA SER A 65 -34.23 -7.50 7.96
C SER A 65 -35.13 -8.08 6.87
N ASP A 66 -34.56 -8.85 5.95
CA ASP A 66 -35.28 -9.51 4.85
C ASP A 66 -34.70 -10.92 4.66
N PRO A 67 -35.35 -11.96 5.23
CA PRO A 67 -34.83 -13.33 5.18
C PRO A 67 -34.88 -13.97 3.79
N TRP A 68 -35.40 -13.27 2.76
CA TRP A 68 -35.65 -13.80 1.41
C TRP A 68 -34.94 -13.02 0.30
N LYS A 69 -33.88 -12.24 0.62
CA LYS A 69 -33.01 -11.63 -0.40
C LYS A 69 -32.17 -12.64 -1.18
#